data_AF-A0A7S2DDC3-F1
#
_entry.id   AF-A0A7S2DDC3-F1
#
_cell.length_a   1.000
_cell.length_b   1.000
_cell.length_c   1.000
_cell.angle_alpha   90.00
_cell.angle_beta   90.00
_cell.angle_gamma   90.00
#
_symmetry.space_group_name_H-M   'P 1'
#
loop_
_entity.id
_entity.type
_entity.pdbx_description
1 polymer ?
#
loop_
_entity_poly.entity_id
_entity_poly.type
_entity_poly.pdbx_seq_one_letter_code
_entity_poly.pdbx_strand_id
1 'polypeptide(L)'
;MNLGWGNVAYLCSAALAGYFVDFRIFVAMTSWVHYCKYIYQYYWRTARDKESYAAWKRDVLLFKTVALCNLGYIYLKPYVLNGFSGFPDIISLAMIAVGYYISIAATQALGIDGTYFGIELGHVKAEYTFVKDFPYNVIPHPMILGQVFALLGLFKPAHVHQDWPWVIPVHIALYLTHMTQEIYDFHNGVPWYEAVKKAEKKE
;
A
#
# COMPACT_ATOMS: atom_id res chain seq x y z
N MET A 1 -7.55 -23.60 8.54
CA MET A 1 -8.09 -22.35 7.95
C MET A 1 -8.52 -21.37 9.03
N ASN A 2 -7.66 -20.40 9.39
CA ASN A 2 -8.02 -19.36 10.33
C ASN A 2 -8.98 -18.36 9.65
N LEU A 3 -10.26 -18.34 10.05
CA LEU A 3 -11.34 -17.56 9.41
C LEU A 3 -11.18 -16.03 9.51
N GLY A 4 -10.15 -15.54 10.20
CA GLY A 4 -9.86 -14.11 10.29
C GLY A 4 -10.70 -13.38 11.33
N TRP A 5 -11.28 -14.10 12.29
CA TRP A 5 -12.08 -13.55 13.39
C TRP A 5 -11.38 -12.44 14.16
N GLY A 6 -10.05 -12.50 14.28
CA GLY A 6 -9.24 -11.43 14.88
C GLY A 6 -9.38 -10.10 14.13
N ASN A 7 -9.41 -10.11 12.80
CA ASN A 7 -9.61 -8.87 12.02
C ASN A 7 -11.03 -8.34 12.18
N VAL A 8 -12.04 -9.23 12.24
CA VAL A 8 -13.44 -8.84 12.47
C VAL A 8 -13.58 -8.18 13.84
N ALA A 9 -13.08 -8.83 14.89
CA ALA A 9 -13.08 -8.27 16.24
C ALA A 9 -12.36 -6.90 16.28
N TYR A 10 -11.19 -6.80 15.64
CA TYR A 10 -10.44 -5.55 15.55
C TYR A 10 -11.24 -4.43 14.86
N LEU A 11 -11.83 -4.71 13.69
CA LEU A 11 -12.64 -3.74 12.95
C LEU A 11 -13.89 -3.33 13.72
N CYS A 12 -14.57 -4.27 14.39
CA CYS A 12 -15.69 -3.98 15.27
C CYS A 12 -15.27 -3.08 16.43
N SER A 13 -14.17 -3.38 17.11
CA SER A 13 -13.65 -2.54 18.20
C SER A 13 -13.25 -1.15 17.71
N ALA A 14 -12.55 -1.05 16.58
CA ALA A 14 -12.21 0.24 15.99
C ALA A 14 -13.45 1.04 15.60
N ALA A 15 -14.48 0.38 15.04
CA ALA A 15 -15.73 1.03 14.66
C ALA A 15 -16.52 1.52 15.88
N LEU A 16 -16.60 0.72 16.94
CA LEU A 16 -17.22 1.12 18.21
C LEU A 16 -16.47 2.30 18.83
N ALA A 17 -15.15 2.26 18.88
CA ALA A 17 -14.33 3.37 19.38
C ALA A 17 -14.56 4.64 18.54
N GLY A 18 -14.58 4.51 17.22
CA GLY A 18 -14.86 5.64 16.33
C GLY A 18 -16.28 6.20 16.47
N TYR A 19 -17.27 5.35 16.74
CA TYR A 19 -18.65 5.76 16.93
C TYR A 19 -18.86 6.50 18.26
N PHE A 20 -18.30 5.98 19.37
CA PHE A 20 -18.52 6.54 20.70
C PHE A 20 -17.61 7.73 21.04
N VAL A 21 -16.46 7.87 20.35
CA VAL A 21 -15.48 8.91 20.67
C VAL A 21 -15.32 9.91 19.53
N ASP A 22 -14.73 9.49 18.40
CA ASP A 22 -14.54 10.32 17.21
C ASP A 22 -14.20 9.42 16.01
N PHE A 23 -14.84 9.63 14.85
CA PHE A 23 -14.57 8.87 13.63
C PHE A 23 -13.09 8.86 13.22
N ARG A 24 -12.32 9.89 13.58
CA ARG A 24 -10.86 9.96 13.40
C ARG A 24 -10.13 8.79 14.04
N ILE A 25 -10.65 8.24 15.13
CA ILE A 25 -10.07 7.06 15.80
C ILE A 25 -10.23 5.83 14.92
N PHE A 26 -11.39 5.63 14.29
CA PHE A 26 -11.58 4.53 13.35
C PHE A 26 -10.58 4.62 12.19
N VAL A 27 -10.42 5.81 11.60
CA VAL A 27 -9.45 6.07 10.53
C VAL A 27 -8.03 5.77 11.03
N ALA A 28 -7.64 6.30 12.19
CA ALA A 28 -6.31 6.09 12.76
C ALA A 28 -6.02 4.60 13.04
N MET A 29 -6.99 3.85 13.56
CA MET A 29 -6.78 2.44 13.87
C MET A 29 -6.69 1.58 12.61
N THR A 30 -7.43 1.91 11.55
CA THR A 30 -7.56 1.01 10.39
C THR A 30 -6.64 1.35 9.22
N SER A 31 -6.20 2.59 9.08
CA SER A 31 -5.40 3.04 7.92
C SER A 31 -3.98 2.47 7.88
N TRP A 32 -3.38 2.11 9.02
CA TRP A 32 -1.95 1.79 9.11
C TRP A 32 -1.64 0.29 9.11
N VAL A 33 -2.63 -0.55 9.43
CA VAL A 33 -2.42 -1.97 9.76
C VAL A 33 -1.74 -2.75 8.63
N HIS A 34 -2.12 -2.47 7.38
CA HIS A 34 -1.53 -3.16 6.24
C HIS A 34 -0.04 -2.81 6.05
N TYR A 35 0.38 -1.56 6.31
CA TYR A 35 1.81 -1.21 6.29
C TYR A 35 2.59 -1.95 7.36
N CYS A 36 2.08 -1.99 8.59
CA CYS A 36 2.73 -2.73 9.67
C CYS A 36 2.89 -4.21 9.30
N LYS A 37 1.88 -4.81 8.65
CA LYS A 37 1.95 -6.18 8.13
C LYS A 37 2.97 -6.34 7.00
N TYR A 38 3.08 -5.39 6.07
CA TYR A 38 4.11 -5.42 5.02
C TYR A 38 5.52 -5.31 5.60
N ILE A 39 5.76 -4.28 6.42
CA ILE A 39 7.05 -4.01 7.07
C ILE A 39 7.51 -5.19 7.91
N TYR A 40 6.60 -5.77 8.71
CA TYR A 40 6.86 -6.95 9.52
C TYR A 40 7.19 -8.17 8.66
N GLN A 41 6.35 -8.45 7.66
CA GLN A 41 6.51 -9.64 6.82
C GLN A 41 7.77 -9.56 5.95
N TYR A 42 8.13 -8.37 5.47
CA TYR A 42 9.35 -8.14 4.73
C TYR A 42 10.58 -8.49 5.57
N TYR A 43 10.62 -8.06 6.84
CA TYR A 43 11.76 -8.33 7.71
C TYR A 43 11.81 -9.78 8.20
N TRP A 44 10.71 -10.29 8.76
CA TRP A 44 10.72 -11.60 9.44
C TRP A 44 10.40 -12.79 8.53
N ARG A 45 9.80 -12.57 7.36
CA ARG A 45 9.47 -13.63 6.39
C ARG A 45 8.71 -14.80 7.03
N THR A 46 7.74 -14.53 7.89
CA THR A 46 7.05 -15.57 8.69
C THR A 46 6.08 -16.42 7.88
N ALA A 47 5.37 -15.81 6.92
CA ALA A 47 4.38 -16.51 6.09
C ALA A 47 4.98 -17.35 4.94
N ARG A 48 5.78 -18.38 5.25
CA ARG A 48 6.47 -19.23 4.25
C ARG A 48 5.65 -20.41 3.74
N ASP A 49 4.76 -20.96 4.55
CA ASP A 49 3.84 -21.99 4.08
C ASP A 49 2.63 -21.37 3.36
N LYS A 50 1.94 -22.17 2.54
CA LYS A 50 0.84 -21.68 1.69
C LYS A 50 -0.35 -21.16 2.50
N GLU A 51 -0.66 -21.78 3.64
CA GLU A 51 -1.81 -21.40 4.46
C GLU A 51 -1.56 -20.06 5.16
N SER A 52 -0.39 -19.90 5.77
CA SER A 52 -0.01 -18.64 6.41
C SER A 52 0.13 -17.50 5.39
N TYR A 53 0.65 -17.79 4.19
CA TYR A 53 0.74 -16.81 3.10
C TYR A 53 -0.62 -16.33 2.63
N ALA A 54 -1.56 -17.25 2.39
CA ALA A 54 -2.92 -16.90 2.00
C ALA A 54 -3.65 -16.09 3.09
N ALA A 55 -3.49 -16.47 4.35
CA ALA A 55 -4.08 -15.75 5.48
C ALA A 55 -3.51 -14.33 5.62
N TRP A 56 -2.18 -14.18 5.56
CA TRP A 56 -1.52 -12.87 5.62
C TRP A 56 -1.96 -11.97 4.46
N LYS A 57 -1.97 -12.49 3.22
CA LYS A 57 -2.37 -11.75 2.03
C LYS A 57 -3.82 -11.26 2.11
N ARG A 58 -4.74 -12.13 2.54
CA ARG A 58 -6.14 -11.76 2.80
C ARG A 58 -6.23 -10.62 3.80
N ASP A 59 -5.51 -10.71 4.92
CA ASP A 59 -5.55 -9.68 5.97
C ASP A 59 -5.01 -8.34 5.47
N VAL A 60 -3.89 -8.36 4.76
CA VAL A 60 -3.30 -7.15 4.16
C VAL A 60 -4.25 -6.52 3.16
N LEU A 61 -4.86 -7.32 2.28
CA LEU A 61 -5.87 -6.86 1.32
C LEU A 61 -7.09 -6.24 2.01
N LEU A 62 -7.57 -6.86 3.09
CA LEU A 62 -8.68 -6.34 3.88
C LEU A 62 -8.35 -4.94 4.42
N PHE A 63 -7.23 -4.80 5.15
CA PHE A 63 -6.88 -3.52 5.76
C PHE A 63 -6.46 -2.46 4.74
N LYS A 64 -5.86 -2.85 3.61
CA LYS A 64 -5.61 -1.94 2.49
C LYS A 64 -6.92 -1.42 1.91
N THR A 65 -7.91 -2.30 1.71
CA THR A 65 -9.24 -1.91 1.24
C THR A 65 -9.93 -0.95 2.21
N VAL A 66 -9.91 -1.23 3.51
CA VAL A 66 -10.48 -0.33 4.53
C VAL A 66 -9.79 1.03 4.52
N ALA A 67 -8.45 1.06 4.44
CA ALA A 67 -7.71 2.32 4.33
C ALA A 67 -8.09 3.11 3.08
N LEU A 68 -8.21 2.46 1.92
CA LEU A 68 -8.65 3.09 0.68
C LEU A 68 -10.08 3.61 0.75
N CYS A 69 -10.99 2.88 1.42
CA CYS A 69 -12.35 3.36 1.68
C CYS A 69 -12.36 4.60 2.58
N ASN A 70 -11.52 4.65 3.62
CA ASN A 70 -11.37 5.85 4.46
C ASN A 70 -10.87 7.04 3.65
N LEU A 71 -9.85 6.86 2.83
CA LEU A 71 -9.30 7.90 1.96
C LEU A 71 -10.34 8.38 0.94
N GLY A 72 -11.06 7.45 0.32
CA GLY A 72 -12.17 7.76 -0.60
C GLY A 72 -13.28 8.54 0.07
N TYR A 73 -13.69 8.14 1.28
CA TYR A 73 -14.67 8.87 2.08
C TYR A 73 -14.18 10.28 2.39
N ILE A 74 -12.97 10.45 2.93
CA ILE A 74 -12.40 11.76 3.28
C ILE A 74 -12.34 12.67 2.06
N TYR A 75 -11.88 12.15 0.92
CA TYR A 75 -11.77 12.92 -0.31
C TYR A 75 -13.13 13.32 -0.89
N LEU A 76 -14.08 12.39 -0.95
CA LEU A 76 -15.38 12.58 -1.62
C LEU A 76 -16.45 13.21 -0.72
N LYS A 77 -16.28 13.19 0.61
CA LYS A 77 -17.30 13.61 1.59
C LYS A 77 -17.93 14.97 1.27
N PRO A 78 -17.19 16.06 0.97
CA PRO A 78 -17.81 17.35 0.69
C PRO A 78 -18.68 17.33 -0.57
N TYR A 79 -18.25 16.63 -1.62
CA TYR A 79 -18.98 16.55 -2.88
C TYR A 79 -20.25 15.71 -2.73
N VAL A 80 -20.19 14.59 -2.01
CA VAL A 80 -21.34 13.71 -1.79
C VAL A 80 -22.38 14.39 -0.88
N LEU A 81 -21.95 15.01 0.23
CA LEU A 81 -22.87 15.67 1.17
C LEU A 81 -23.54 16.91 0.60
N ASN A 82 -22.88 17.59 -0.35
CA ASN A 82 -23.47 18.74 -1.05
C ASN A 82 -24.27 18.33 -2.30
N GLY A 83 -24.76 17.09 -2.39
CA GLY A 83 -25.61 16.63 -3.48
C GLY A 83 -24.90 16.59 -4.85
N PHE A 84 -23.60 16.29 -4.86
CA PHE A 84 -22.73 16.35 -6.04
C PHE A 84 -22.61 17.76 -6.65
N SER A 85 -22.85 18.81 -5.85
CA SER A 85 -22.51 20.17 -6.26
C SER A 85 -21.01 20.42 -6.10
N GLY A 86 -20.40 20.99 -7.16
CA GLY A 86 -18.95 21.16 -7.28
C GLY A 86 -18.26 19.99 -7.96
N PHE A 87 -17.07 20.24 -8.50
CA PHE A 87 -16.24 19.23 -9.15
C PHE A 87 -14.91 19.10 -8.38
N PRO A 88 -14.41 17.88 -8.15
CA PRO A 88 -13.09 17.72 -7.57
C PRO A 88 -12.04 18.36 -8.47
N ASP A 89 -11.02 18.95 -7.86
CA ASP A 89 -9.91 19.56 -8.59
C ASP A 89 -9.33 18.60 -9.64
N ILE A 90 -9.32 19.03 -10.91
CA ILE A 90 -8.96 18.17 -12.04
C ILE A 90 -7.51 17.69 -11.93
N ILE A 91 -6.62 18.55 -11.41
CA ILE A 91 -5.21 18.18 -11.20
C ILE A 91 -5.11 17.06 -10.17
N SER A 92 -5.81 17.17 -9.04
CA SER A 92 -5.92 16.12 -8.04
C SER A 92 -6.42 14.80 -8.64
N LEU A 93 -7.52 14.83 -9.42
CA LEU A 93 -8.05 13.64 -10.09
C LEU A 93 -7.05 13.02 -11.07
N ALA A 94 -6.35 13.84 -11.86
CA ALA A 94 -5.33 13.38 -12.78
C ALA A 94 -4.16 12.71 -12.05
N MET A 95 -3.70 13.29 -10.94
CA MET A 95 -2.64 12.70 -10.11
C MET A 95 -3.06 11.35 -9.52
N ILE A 96 -4.28 11.26 -9.01
CA ILE A 96 -4.87 10.01 -8.49
C ILE A 96 -4.93 8.96 -9.60
N ALA A 97 -5.48 9.31 -10.76
CA ALA A 97 -5.63 8.39 -11.88
C ALA A 97 -4.28 7.87 -12.40
N VAL A 98 -3.30 8.76 -12.58
CA VAL A 98 -1.95 8.40 -13.04
C VAL A 98 -1.25 7.53 -12.00
N GLY A 99 -1.31 7.88 -10.72
CA GLY A 99 -0.65 7.11 -9.66
C GLY A 99 -1.20 5.68 -9.51
N TYR A 100 -2.53 5.53 -9.57
CA TYR A 100 -3.15 4.20 -9.57
C TYR A 100 -2.89 3.44 -10.87
N TYR A 101 -2.88 4.11 -12.03
CA TYR A 101 -2.52 3.49 -13.30
C TYR A 101 -1.12 2.87 -13.25
N ILE A 102 -0.11 3.61 -12.77
CA ILE A 102 1.25 3.10 -12.60
C ILE A 102 1.26 1.89 -11.65
N SER A 103 0.52 1.95 -10.53
CA SER A 103 0.45 0.85 -9.57
C SER A 103 -0.20 -0.42 -10.15
N ILE A 104 -1.24 -0.25 -10.96
CA ILE A 104 -1.94 -1.34 -11.64
C ILE A 104 -1.04 -1.94 -12.72
N ALA A 105 -0.39 -1.12 -13.53
CA ALA A 105 0.56 -1.59 -14.54
C ALA A 105 1.72 -2.37 -13.91
N ALA A 106 2.24 -1.92 -12.77
CA ALA A 106 3.23 -2.66 -11.99
C ALA A 106 2.71 -4.02 -11.49
N THR A 107 1.43 -4.08 -11.07
CA THR A 107 0.79 -5.34 -10.65
C THR A 107 0.59 -6.29 -11.82
N GLN A 108 0.27 -5.76 -13.01
CA GLN A 108 0.13 -6.56 -14.23
C GLN A 108 1.46 -7.17 -14.66
N ALA A 109 2.55 -6.39 -14.60
CA ALA A 109 3.89 -6.87 -14.95
C ALA A 109 4.42 -7.90 -13.93
N LEU A 110 4.24 -7.66 -12.63
CA LEU A 110 4.78 -8.50 -11.56
C LEU A 110 3.88 -9.68 -11.18
N GLY A 111 2.58 -9.60 -11.48
CA GLY A 111 1.56 -10.52 -11.00
C GLY A 111 1.18 -10.28 -9.53
N ILE A 112 -0.03 -10.72 -9.15
CA ILE A 112 -0.56 -10.51 -7.79
C ILE A 112 0.41 -11.09 -6.75
N ASP A 113 0.83 -12.34 -6.89
CA ASP A 113 1.69 -12.95 -5.87
C ASP A 113 3.06 -12.28 -5.78
N GLY A 114 3.62 -11.77 -6.88
CA GLY A 114 4.85 -10.99 -6.83
C GLY A 114 4.66 -9.67 -6.07
N THR A 115 3.50 -9.01 -6.15
CA THR A 115 3.21 -7.80 -5.33
C THR A 115 3.06 -8.06 -3.83
N TYR A 116 2.98 -9.31 -3.42
CA TYR A 116 2.77 -9.73 -2.04
C TYR A 116 3.98 -10.52 -1.50
N PHE A 117 5.19 -10.21 -1.93
CA PHE A 117 6.44 -10.91 -1.56
C PHE A 117 6.48 -12.40 -1.92
N GLY A 118 5.69 -12.83 -2.91
CA GLY A 118 5.64 -14.22 -3.33
C GLY A 118 7.01 -14.75 -3.75
N ILE A 119 7.86 -13.88 -4.32
CA ILE A 119 9.23 -14.25 -4.71
C ILE A 119 10.09 -14.49 -3.47
N GLU A 120 10.12 -13.55 -2.53
CA GLU A 120 10.97 -13.59 -1.34
C GLU A 120 10.53 -14.64 -0.31
N LEU A 121 9.27 -15.05 -0.36
CA LEU A 121 8.73 -16.12 0.46
C LEU A 121 8.79 -17.49 -0.22
N GLY A 122 9.26 -17.56 -1.47
CA GLY A 122 9.42 -18.80 -2.23
C GLY A 122 8.12 -19.39 -2.81
N HIS A 123 7.04 -18.60 -2.88
CA HIS A 123 5.77 -18.99 -3.50
C HIS A 123 5.75 -18.77 -5.02
N VAL A 124 6.57 -17.86 -5.52
CA VAL A 124 6.73 -17.53 -6.94
C VAL A 124 8.19 -17.65 -7.31
N LYS A 125 8.47 -18.23 -8.48
CA LYS A 125 9.83 -18.28 -9.01
C LYS A 125 10.30 -16.86 -9.34
N ALA A 126 11.53 -16.52 -8.94
CA ALA A 126 12.13 -15.22 -9.21
C ALA A 126 12.43 -15.07 -10.71
N GLU A 127 11.45 -14.62 -11.49
CA GLU A 127 11.59 -14.32 -12.91
C GLU A 127 11.53 -12.81 -13.10
N TYR A 128 12.68 -12.15 -13.12
CA TYR A 128 12.81 -10.70 -13.20
C TYR A 128 12.60 -10.12 -14.61
N THR A 129 11.92 -10.85 -15.50
CA THR A 129 11.63 -10.39 -16.87
C THR A 129 10.71 -9.17 -16.87
N PHE A 130 9.84 -9.04 -15.87
CA PHE A 130 8.97 -7.88 -15.66
C PHE A 130 9.73 -6.55 -15.56
N VAL A 131 11.03 -6.56 -15.23
CA VAL A 131 11.87 -5.35 -15.18
C VAL A 131 12.04 -4.71 -16.57
N LYS A 132 11.84 -5.48 -17.64
CA LYS A 132 11.90 -4.99 -19.03
C LYS A 132 10.61 -4.30 -19.48
N ASP A 133 9.51 -4.54 -18.77
CA ASP A 133 8.20 -4.03 -19.13
C ASP A 133 7.87 -2.74 -18.36
N PHE A 134 6.99 -1.92 -18.94
CA PHE A 134 6.44 -0.78 -18.22
C PHE A 134 5.61 -1.24 -17.02
N PRO A 135 5.73 -0.62 -15.84
CA PRO A 135 6.51 0.59 -15.52
C PRO A 135 7.93 0.36 -14.96
N TYR A 136 8.36 -0.89 -14.74
CA TYR A 136 9.65 -1.17 -14.09
C TYR A 136 10.87 -0.78 -14.93
N ASN A 137 10.73 -0.72 -16.25
CA ASN A 137 11.79 -0.25 -17.15
C ASN A 137 12.05 1.27 -17.08
N VAL A 138 11.18 2.04 -16.41
CA VAL A 138 11.28 3.51 -16.30
C VAL A 138 11.36 3.96 -14.84
N ILE A 139 10.61 3.30 -13.95
CA ILE A 139 10.44 3.72 -12.56
C ILE A 139 10.98 2.61 -11.65
N PRO A 140 11.96 2.88 -10.75
CA PRO A 140 12.57 1.84 -9.92
C PRO A 140 11.61 1.14 -8.95
N HIS A 141 10.68 1.87 -8.34
CA HIS A 141 9.66 1.32 -7.43
C HIS A 141 8.27 1.81 -7.83
N PRO A 142 7.73 1.36 -8.98
CA PRO A 142 6.56 1.96 -9.60
C PRO A 142 5.31 1.83 -8.75
N MET A 143 5.17 0.72 -8.03
CA MET A 143 4.03 0.50 -7.15
C MET A 143 3.98 1.53 -6.03
N ILE A 144 5.10 1.75 -5.33
CA ILE A 144 5.13 2.68 -4.19
C ILE A 144 5.09 4.13 -4.67
N LEU A 145 5.88 4.48 -5.69
CA LEU A 145 5.91 5.83 -6.24
C LEU A 145 4.58 6.24 -6.88
N GLY A 146 3.90 5.31 -7.56
CA GLY A 146 2.55 5.52 -8.06
C GLY A 146 1.56 5.81 -6.93
N GLN A 147 1.60 5.04 -5.83
CA GLN A 147 0.75 5.30 -4.66
C GLN A 147 1.06 6.64 -3.99
N VAL A 148 2.35 6.99 -3.82
CA VAL A 148 2.75 8.30 -3.29
C VAL A 148 2.20 9.43 -4.16
N PHE A 149 2.28 9.31 -5.49
CA PHE A 149 1.75 10.33 -6.39
C PHE A 149 0.22 10.46 -6.30
N ALA A 150 -0.51 9.33 -6.22
CA ALA A 150 -1.96 9.34 -6.01
C ALA A 150 -2.34 9.95 -4.66
N LEU A 151 -1.59 9.64 -3.59
CA LEU A 151 -1.78 10.21 -2.25
C LEU A 151 -1.55 11.73 -2.25
N LEU A 152 -0.53 12.24 -2.95
CA LEU A 152 -0.32 13.68 -3.11
C LEU A 152 -1.50 14.34 -3.84
N GLY A 153 -2.10 13.65 -4.82
CA GLY A 153 -3.37 14.08 -5.42
C GLY A 153 -4.47 14.19 -4.37
N LEU A 154 -4.71 13.13 -3.60
CA LEU A 154 -5.70 13.13 -2.51
C LEU A 154 -5.49 14.24 -1.47
N PHE A 155 -4.24 14.63 -1.19
CA PHE A 155 -3.91 15.67 -0.21
C PHE A 155 -4.13 17.10 -0.72
N LYS A 156 -4.19 17.29 -2.04
CA LYS A 156 -4.24 18.63 -2.67
C LYS A 156 -5.47 19.46 -2.23
N PRO A 157 -6.70 18.93 -2.14
CA PRO A 157 -7.85 19.72 -1.70
C PRO A 157 -7.73 20.21 -0.25
N ALA A 158 -8.18 21.44 0.00
CA ALA A 158 -8.11 22.10 1.31
C ALA A 158 -8.75 21.29 2.43
N HIS A 159 -9.95 20.76 2.21
CA HIS A 159 -10.66 19.95 3.22
C HIS A 159 -9.89 18.68 3.62
N VAL A 160 -9.02 18.15 2.75
CA VAL A 160 -8.21 16.98 3.11
C VAL A 160 -7.03 17.42 3.98
N HIS A 161 -6.19 18.35 3.52
CA HIS A 161 -4.99 18.71 4.29
C HIS A 161 -5.25 19.60 5.51
N GLN A 162 -6.39 20.28 5.59
CA GLN A 162 -6.76 21.10 6.76
C GLN A 162 -7.50 20.28 7.82
N ASP A 163 -8.48 19.44 7.41
CA ASP A 163 -9.28 18.68 8.37
C ASP A 163 -8.62 17.34 8.76
N TRP A 164 -7.73 16.82 7.91
CA TRP A 164 -7.03 15.55 8.06
C TRP A 164 -5.50 15.68 7.80
N PRO A 165 -4.80 16.63 8.44
CA PRO A 165 -3.43 17.01 8.09
C PRO A 165 -2.40 15.89 8.23
N TRP A 166 -2.70 14.86 9.02
CA TRP A 166 -1.78 13.76 9.32
C TRP A 166 -2.04 12.50 8.48
N VAL A 167 -3.24 12.31 7.94
CA VAL A 167 -3.64 11.03 7.33
C VAL A 167 -2.77 10.71 6.11
N ILE A 168 -2.72 11.62 5.14
CA ILE A 168 -1.92 11.38 3.92
C ILE A 168 -0.41 11.39 4.21
N PRO A 169 0.17 12.35 4.97
CA PRO A 169 1.59 12.31 5.27
C PRO A 169 2.04 11.03 5.96
N VAL A 170 1.23 10.45 6.85
CA VAL A 170 1.55 9.16 7.49
C VAL A 170 1.50 8.00 6.49
N HIS A 171 0.50 7.96 5.59
CA HIS A 171 0.48 6.97 4.49
C HIS A 171 1.76 7.05 3.64
N ILE A 172 2.17 8.25 3.26
CA ILE A 172 3.38 8.48 2.46
C ILE A 172 4.61 8.04 3.26
N ALA A 173 4.75 8.44 4.52
CA ALA A 173 5.89 8.08 5.36
C ALA A 173 6.02 6.56 5.53
N LEU A 174 4.91 5.84 5.74
CA LEU A 174 4.92 4.39 5.86
C LEU A 174 5.26 3.70 4.53
N TYR A 175 4.76 4.22 3.41
CA TYR A 175 5.15 3.75 2.08
C TYR A 175 6.65 3.91 1.83
N LEU A 176 7.20 5.09 2.12
CA LEU A 176 8.63 5.38 1.94
C LEU A 176 9.49 4.56 2.91
N THR A 177 9.01 4.33 4.13
CA THR A 177 9.68 3.43 5.10
C THR A 177 9.78 2.03 4.53
N HIS A 178 8.67 1.49 4.02
CA HIS A 178 8.67 0.15 3.43
C HIS A 178 9.55 0.07 2.17
N MET A 179 9.47 1.06 1.28
CA MET A 179 10.36 1.16 0.11
C MET A 179 11.84 1.18 0.51
N THR A 180 12.18 1.88 1.59
CA THR A 180 13.55 1.93 2.12
C THR A 180 14.00 0.54 2.56
N GLN A 181 13.13 -0.24 3.22
CA GLN A 181 13.46 -1.63 3.57
C GLN A 181 13.75 -2.48 2.32
N GLU A 182 12.99 -2.27 1.23
CA GLU A 182 13.22 -2.97 -0.04
C GLU A 182 14.53 -2.56 -0.71
N ILE A 183 14.82 -1.25 -0.77
CA ILE A 183 16.02 -0.72 -1.42
C ILE A 183 17.30 -1.28 -0.80
N TYR A 184 17.34 -1.33 0.53
CA TYR A 184 18.52 -1.74 1.28
C TYR A 184 18.49 -3.23 1.67
N ASP A 185 17.46 -3.96 1.26
CA ASP A 185 17.19 -5.35 1.67
C ASP A 185 17.49 -5.57 3.16
N PHE A 186 16.70 -4.96 4.02
CA PHE A 186 16.90 -5.05 5.48
C PHE A 186 16.84 -6.49 6.00
N HIS A 187 16.33 -7.45 5.23
CA HIS A 187 16.34 -8.86 5.60
C HIS A 187 17.75 -9.47 5.44
N ASN A 188 18.40 -9.24 4.30
CA ASN A 188 19.72 -9.82 4.01
C ASN A 188 20.89 -8.88 4.32
N GLY A 189 20.63 -7.58 4.50
CA GLY A 189 21.64 -6.55 4.75
C GLY A 189 22.50 -6.19 3.53
N VAL A 190 22.08 -6.57 2.32
CA VAL A 190 22.78 -6.28 1.06
C VAL A 190 21.83 -5.54 0.13
N PRO A 191 22.07 -4.26 -0.19
CA PRO A 191 21.19 -3.53 -1.09
C PRO A 191 21.00 -4.24 -2.43
N TRP A 192 19.78 -4.23 -2.97
CA TRP A 192 19.45 -5.04 -4.16
C TRP A 192 20.33 -4.71 -5.37
N TYR A 193 20.73 -3.45 -5.53
CA TYR A 193 21.58 -3.00 -6.63
C TYR A 193 23.01 -3.55 -6.54
N GLU A 194 23.49 -3.90 -5.33
CA GLU A 194 24.78 -4.58 -5.16
C GLU A 194 24.67 -6.07 -5.47
N ALA A 195 23.54 -6.69 -5.10
CA ALA A 195 23.26 -8.09 -5.43
C ALA A 195 23.22 -8.32 -6.95
N VAL A 196 22.58 -7.42 -7.70
CA VAL A 196 22.53 -7.46 -9.18
C VAL A 196 23.93 -7.35 -9.79
N LYS A 197 24.72 -6.34 -9.39
CA LYS A 197 26.11 -6.17 -9.88
C LYS A 197 27.00 -7.40 -9.60
N LYS A 198 26.76 -8.10 -8.50
CA LYS A 198 27.52 -9.31 -8.14
C LYS A 198 27.09 -10.52 -8.98
N ALA A 199 25.83 -10.60 -9.40
CA ALA A 199 25.34 -11.64 -10.29
C ALA A 199 25.89 -11.46 -11.71
N GLU A 200 25.86 -10.24 -12.25
CA GLU A 200 26.38 -9.93 -13.60
C GLU A 200 27.89 -10.16 -13.75
N LYS A 201 28.67 -10.04 -12.66
CA LYS A 201 30.12 -10.32 -12.67
C LYS A 201 30.48 -11.82 -12.62
N LYS A 202 29.49 -12.69 -12.40
CA LYS A 202 29.70 -14.16 -12.32
C LYS A 202 29.34 -14.87 -13.64
N GLU A 203 28.77 -14.15 -14.60
CA GLU A 203 28.56 -14.58 -15.98
C GLU A 203 29.74 -14.15 -16.86
#